data_AF-A0A7W3JVJ8-F1
#
_entry.id   AF-A0A7W3JVJ8-F1
#
_cell.length_a   1.000
_cell.length_b   1.000
_cell.length_c   1.000
_cell.angle_alpha   90.00
_cell.angle_beta   90.00
_cell.angle_gamma   90.00
#
_symmetry.space_group_name_H-M   'P 1'
#
loop_
_entity.id
_entity.type
_entity.pdbx_description
1 polymer ?
#
loop_
_entity_poly.entity_id
_entity_poly.type
_entity_poly.pdbx_seq_one_letter_code
_entity_poly.pdbx_strand_id
1 'polypeptide(L)'
;MIEFGGVVLVDTNNAVRVLETSHPPVYYLPIDAFLSGSLEPARGQSFCEFKGMAGYLTVVGPKGRRAESAAWFYANPTHGYEALKDHVAIYPSAMDRCLVNGEIVQSQEGDFYGGWITSKVVGPFKGAPGTLGW
;
A
#
# COMPACT_ATOMS: atom_id res chain seq x y z
N MET A 1 -10.22 0.38 -5.82
CA MET A 1 -10.30 -1.08 -6.11
C MET A 1 -8.90 -1.70 -6.15
N ILE A 2 -8.72 -2.86 -5.53
CA ILE A 2 -7.53 -3.71 -5.66
C ILE A 2 -7.98 -5.14 -6.05
N GLU A 3 -7.29 -5.73 -7.00
CA GLU A 3 -7.51 -7.09 -7.51
C GLU A 3 -6.26 -7.97 -7.32
N PHE A 4 -6.48 -9.20 -6.85
CA PHE A 4 -5.43 -10.21 -6.71
C PHE A 4 -5.99 -11.62 -6.84
N GLY A 5 -5.36 -12.45 -7.67
CA GLY A 5 -5.89 -13.76 -8.03
C GLY A 5 -7.17 -13.70 -8.86
N GLY A 6 -7.37 -12.63 -9.65
CA GLY A 6 -8.55 -12.43 -10.48
C GLY A 6 -9.84 -12.13 -9.70
N VAL A 7 -9.73 -11.74 -8.42
CA VAL A 7 -10.87 -11.30 -7.60
C VAL A 7 -10.58 -9.93 -6.98
N VAL A 8 -11.62 -9.12 -6.84
CA VAL A 8 -11.54 -7.83 -6.14
C VAL A 8 -11.44 -8.10 -4.65
N LEU A 9 -10.31 -7.73 -4.04
CA LEU A 9 -10.09 -7.87 -2.60
C LEU A 9 -10.64 -6.69 -1.82
N VAL A 10 -10.66 -5.50 -2.41
CA VAL A 10 -11.23 -4.30 -1.79
C VAL A 10 -11.70 -3.34 -2.87
N ASP A 11 -12.89 -2.79 -2.68
CA ASP A 11 -13.39 -1.66 -3.45
C ASP A 11 -14.08 -0.66 -2.53
N THR A 12 -13.53 0.54 -2.45
CA THR A 12 -13.95 1.55 -1.48
C THR A 12 -13.65 2.94 -2.02
N ASN A 13 -14.48 3.90 -1.60
CA ASN A 13 -14.25 5.34 -1.75
C ASN A 13 -13.71 5.99 -0.47
N ASN A 14 -13.60 5.23 0.62
CA ASN A 14 -13.02 5.67 1.87
C ASN A 14 -11.54 5.29 1.89
N ALA A 15 -10.67 6.26 1.62
CA ALA A 15 -9.22 6.05 1.61
C ALA A 15 -8.51 7.29 2.18
N VAL A 16 -7.45 7.05 2.95
CA VAL A 16 -6.52 8.09 3.36
C VAL A 16 -5.37 8.12 2.37
N ARG A 17 -5.20 9.24 1.67
CA ARG A 17 -4.07 9.45 0.76
C ARG A 17 -2.95 10.17 1.48
N VAL A 18 -1.82 9.49 1.66
CA VAL A 18 -0.62 10.06 2.27
C VAL A 18 0.31 10.58 1.17
N LEU A 19 0.81 11.80 1.35
CA LEU A 19 1.74 12.46 0.45
C LEU A 19 3.07 12.64 1.18
N GLU A 20 4.14 12.08 0.61
CA GLU A 20 5.48 12.17 1.17
C GLU A 20 6.41 12.81 0.15
N THR A 21 7.30 13.68 0.63
CA THR A 21 8.26 14.39 -0.22
C THR A 21 9.04 13.40 -1.08
N SER A 22 9.12 13.67 -2.39
CA SER A 22 9.86 12.86 -3.38
C SER A 22 9.31 11.46 -3.68
N HIS A 23 8.11 11.11 -3.19
CA HIS A 23 7.47 9.81 -3.45
C HIS A 23 6.07 9.98 -4.05
N PRO A 24 5.61 9.05 -4.90
CA PRO A 24 4.20 8.98 -5.27
C PRO A 24 3.34 8.75 -4.00
N PRO A 25 2.06 9.13 -4.04
CA PRO A 25 1.15 8.90 -2.92
C PRO A 25 1.05 7.43 -2.54
N VAL A 26 0.81 7.17 -1.25
CA VAL A 26 0.35 5.86 -0.77
C VAL A 26 -1.11 6.00 -0.33
N TYR A 27 -1.92 5.00 -0.68
CA TYR A 27 -3.32 4.93 -0.28
C TYR A 27 -3.50 3.90 0.83
N TYR A 28 -4.08 4.36 1.94
CA TYR A 28 -4.45 3.56 3.08
C TYR A 28 -5.96 3.33 3.05
N LEU A 29 -6.36 2.07 3.05
CA LEU A 29 -7.74 1.64 2.92
C LEU A 29 -8.21 1.03 4.25
N PRO A 30 -9.46 1.29 4.70
CA PRO A 30 -10.02 0.68 5.90
C PRO A 30 -9.88 -0.84 5.86
N ILE A 31 -9.39 -1.44 6.94
CA ILE A 31 -9.16 -2.89 6.98
C ILE A 31 -10.46 -3.70 6.85
N ASP A 32 -11.59 -3.14 7.28
CA ASP A 32 -12.92 -3.75 7.19
C ASP A 32 -13.52 -3.73 5.77
N ALA A 33 -12.97 -2.92 4.87
CA ALA A 33 -13.33 -2.91 3.45
C ALA A 33 -12.70 -4.06 2.65
N PHE A 34 -11.72 -4.76 3.24
CA PHE A 34 -11.10 -5.93 2.62
C PHE A 34 -11.99 -7.16 2.74
N LEU A 35 -12.00 -7.96 1.68
CA LEU A 35 -12.65 -9.27 1.65
C LEU A 35 -12.13 -10.12 2.83
N SER A 36 -13.03 -10.70 3.60
CA SER A 36 -12.66 -11.48 4.79
C SER A 36 -11.70 -12.62 4.43
N GLY A 37 -10.60 -12.73 5.18
CA GLY A 37 -9.55 -13.71 4.93
C GLY A 37 -8.56 -13.34 3.82
N SER A 38 -8.67 -12.16 3.20
CA SER A 38 -7.71 -11.69 2.18
C SER A 38 -6.42 -11.08 2.76
N LEU A 39 -6.35 -10.92 4.09
CA LEU A 39 -5.20 -10.38 4.80
C LEU A 39 -4.85 -11.29 5.98
N GLU A 40 -3.57 -11.64 6.09
CA GLU A 40 -3.03 -12.43 7.21
C GLU A 40 -1.79 -11.75 7.80
N PRO A 41 -1.55 -11.84 9.13
CA PRO A 41 -0.30 -11.37 9.72
C PRO A 41 0.93 -12.00 9.07
N ALA A 42 1.89 -11.16 8.66
CA ALA A 42 3.18 -11.60 8.15
C ALA A 42 4.29 -11.35 9.19
N ARG A 43 5.42 -12.05 9.02
CA ARG A 43 6.59 -11.81 9.87
C ARG A 43 7.29 -10.52 9.43
N GLY A 44 7.79 -9.78 10.41
CA GLY A 44 8.59 -8.58 10.19
C GLY A 44 7.81 -7.30 10.46
N GLN A 45 8.59 -6.24 10.63
CA GLN A 45 8.12 -4.90 10.89
C GLN A 45 9.18 -3.92 10.41
N SER A 46 8.78 -2.69 10.09
CA SER A 46 9.70 -1.60 9.83
C SER A 46 9.32 -0.38 10.65
N PHE A 47 10.32 0.41 10.99
CA PHE A 47 10.11 1.65 11.71
C PHE A 47 10.19 2.82 10.73
N CYS A 48 9.16 3.66 10.76
CA CYS A 48 9.16 4.98 10.14
C CYS A 48 9.25 6.02 11.25
N GLU A 49 10.23 6.92 11.16
CA GLU A 49 10.46 8.00 12.11
C GLU A 49 9.26 8.94 12.24
N PHE A 50 8.42 9.01 11.21
CA PHE A 50 7.21 9.83 11.20
C PHE A 50 5.98 9.07 11.70
N LYS A 51 5.73 7.87 11.19
CA LYS A 51 4.43 7.15 11.35
C LYS A 51 4.43 6.08 12.45
N GLY A 52 5.61 5.69 12.93
CA GLY A 52 5.79 4.65 13.93
C GLY A 52 6.11 3.27 13.35
N MET A 53 5.72 2.21 14.07
CA MET A 53 6.03 0.83 13.71
C MET A 53 4.98 0.28 12.74
N ALA A 54 5.41 -0.05 11.53
CA ALA A 54 4.59 -0.74 10.54
C ALA A 54 4.66 -2.26 10.76
N GLY A 55 3.51 -2.90 10.90
CA GLY A 55 3.40 -4.36 10.84
C GLY A 55 3.11 -4.80 9.40
N TYR A 56 3.61 -5.97 9.02
CA TYR A 56 3.38 -6.52 7.68
C TYR A 56 2.22 -7.53 7.65
N LEU A 57 1.57 -7.59 6.49
CA LEU A 57 0.49 -8.50 6.17
C LEU A 57 0.80 -9.21 4.84
N THR A 58 0.41 -10.47 4.76
CA THR A 58 0.37 -11.24 3.53
C THR A 58 -1.00 -11.06 2.89
N VAL A 59 -1.01 -10.71 1.61
CA VAL A 59 -2.26 -10.62 0.82
C VAL A 59 -2.58 -12.01 0.29
N VAL A 60 -3.78 -12.51 0.59
CA VAL A 60 -4.22 -13.85 0.26
C VAL A 60 -5.34 -13.77 -0.78
N GLY A 61 -5.14 -14.51 -1.86
CA GLY A 61 -6.08 -14.65 -2.96
C GLY A 61 -6.63 -16.07 -3.09
N PRO A 62 -7.57 -16.29 -4.02
CA PRO A 62 -8.15 -17.60 -4.27
C PRO A 62 -7.10 -18.61 -4.72
N LYS A 63 -7.43 -19.90 -4.57
CA LYS A 63 -6.59 -21.04 -4.99
C LYS A 63 -5.18 -21.03 -4.39
N GLY A 64 -5.02 -20.50 -3.19
CA GLY A 64 -3.75 -20.48 -2.46
C GLY A 64 -2.73 -19.46 -2.99
N ARG A 65 -3.15 -18.48 -3.80
CA ARG A 65 -2.28 -17.36 -4.16
C ARG A 65 -1.98 -16.52 -2.94
N ARG A 66 -0.71 -16.13 -2.79
CA ARG A 66 -0.22 -15.34 -1.66
C ARG A 66 0.81 -14.35 -2.16
N ALA A 67 0.74 -13.11 -1.66
CA ALA A 67 1.79 -12.11 -1.80
C ALA A 67 2.31 -11.79 -0.41
N GLU A 68 3.44 -12.42 -0.06
CA GLU A 68 4.03 -12.36 1.27
C GLU A 68 4.54 -10.96 1.59
N SER A 69 4.21 -10.44 2.78
CA SER A 69 4.57 -9.09 3.23
C SER A 69 4.24 -7.98 2.20
N ALA A 70 3.20 -8.20 1.39
CA ALA A 70 2.80 -7.29 0.32
C ALA A 70 1.87 -6.14 0.80
N ALA A 71 1.60 -6.09 2.10
CA ALA A 71 0.76 -5.11 2.74
C ALA A 71 1.33 -4.69 4.10
N TRP A 72 0.95 -3.51 4.57
CA TRP A 72 1.36 -3.03 5.88
C TRP A 72 0.29 -2.16 6.54
N PHE A 73 0.39 -2.04 7.87
CA PHE A 73 -0.50 -1.23 8.70
C PHE A 73 0.25 -0.65 9.90
N TYR A 74 -0.30 0.42 10.48
CA TYR A 74 0.22 1.01 11.71
C TYR A 74 -0.73 0.68 12.87
N ALA A 75 -0.33 -0.27 13.72
CA ALA A 75 -1.14 -0.69 14.87
C ALA A 75 -1.33 0.46 15.88
N ASN A 76 -0.28 1.24 16.09
CA ASN A 76 -0.26 2.41 16.96
C ASN A 76 0.45 3.55 16.20
N PRO A 77 -0.25 4.24 15.29
CA PRO A 77 0.32 5.39 14.60
C PRO A 77 0.76 6.45 15.61
N THR A 78 1.83 7.15 15.29
CA THR A 78 2.30 8.31 16.04
C THR A 78 1.32 9.49 15.94
N HIS A 79 1.52 10.49 16.81
CA HIS A 79 0.70 11.70 16.80
C HIS A 79 0.75 12.43 15.45
N GLY A 80 -0.41 12.84 14.94
CA GLY A 80 -0.59 13.43 13.62
C GLY A 80 -0.87 12.42 12.50
N TYR A 81 -0.72 11.11 12.77
CA TYR A 81 -0.99 10.02 11.82
C TYR A 81 -2.13 9.10 12.29
N GLU A 82 -2.96 9.55 13.23
CA GLU A 82 -4.04 8.76 13.83
C GLU A 82 -5.05 8.28 12.77
N ALA A 83 -5.22 9.02 11.66
CA ALA A 83 -6.06 8.63 10.54
C ALA A 83 -5.63 7.32 9.85
N LEU A 84 -4.39 6.86 10.07
CA LEU A 84 -3.88 5.59 9.54
C LEU A 84 -4.24 4.39 10.42
N LYS A 85 -4.81 4.63 11.61
CA LYS A 85 -5.26 3.57 12.49
C LYS A 85 -6.35 2.75 11.78
N ASP A 86 -6.23 1.43 11.87
CA ASP A 86 -7.15 0.46 11.28
C ASP A 86 -7.26 0.57 9.74
N HIS A 87 -6.21 1.12 9.10
CA HIS A 87 -6.05 1.12 7.65
C HIS A 87 -4.84 0.30 7.21
N VAL A 88 -4.92 -0.21 5.98
CA VAL A 88 -3.91 -1.05 5.33
C VAL A 88 -3.49 -0.38 4.03
N ALA A 89 -2.18 -0.34 3.79
CA ALA A 89 -1.59 -0.03 2.49
C ALA A 89 -1.02 -1.31 1.86
N ILE A 90 -0.92 -1.31 0.53
CA ILE A 90 -0.47 -2.46 -0.28
C ILE A 90 0.55 -1.99 -1.32
N TYR A 91 1.52 -2.85 -1.62
CA TYR A 91 2.43 -2.69 -2.75
C TYR A 91 1.72 -2.98 -4.07
N PRO A 92 1.50 -2.00 -4.97
CA PRO A 92 0.80 -2.23 -6.24
C PRO A 92 1.53 -3.22 -7.15
N SER A 93 2.86 -3.29 -7.07
CA SER A 93 3.72 -4.21 -7.81
C SER A 93 3.45 -5.68 -7.52
N ALA A 94 2.89 -5.99 -6.36
CA ALA A 94 2.55 -7.36 -5.94
C ALA A 94 1.10 -7.75 -6.30
N MET A 95 0.28 -6.81 -6.78
CA MET A 95 -1.12 -7.01 -7.08
C MET A 95 -1.34 -7.25 -8.58
N ASP A 96 -2.47 -7.88 -8.94
CA ASP A 96 -2.80 -8.04 -10.36
C ASP A 96 -3.24 -6.69 -10.95
N ARG A 97 -4.00 -5.91 -10.17
CA ARG A 97 -4.45 -4.57 -10.58
C ARG A 97 -4.82 -3.69 -9.38
N CYS A 98 -4.34 -2.45 -9.40
CA CYS A 98 -4.78 -1.40 -8.48
C CYS A 98 -5.41 -0.26 -9.28
N LEU A 99 -6.55 0.26 -8.79
CA LEU A 99 -7.26 1.39 -9.40
C LEU A 99 -7.49 2.53 -8.40
N VAL A 100 -7.23 3.76 -8.85
CA VAL A 100 -7.65 5.00 -8.17
C VAL A 100 -8.64 5.72 -9.08
N ASN A 101 -9.89 5.87 -8.65
CA ASN A 101 -10.96 6.50 -9.46
C ASN A 101 -11.08 5.94 -10.89
N GLY A 102 -10.96 4.62 -11.04
CA GLY A 102 -11.02 3.92 -12.33
C GLY A 102 -9.72 3.92 -13.14
N GLU A 103 -8.70 4.66 -12.70
CA GLU A 103 -7.41 4.74 -13.37
C GLU A 103 -6.45 3.66 -12.87
N ILE A 104 -5.78 2.97 -13.80
CA ILE A 104 -4.77 1.94 -13.47
C ILE A 104 -3.55 2.60 -12.86
N VAL A 105 -3.17 2.11 -11.69
CA VAL A 105 -1.99 2.53 -10.95
C VAL A 105 -0.76 1.86 -11.55
N GLN A 106 0.25 2.67 -11.87
CA GLN A 106 1.61 2.19 -12.08
C GLN A 106 2.34 2.16 -10.74
N SER A 107 2.99 1.05 -10.42
CA SER A 107 3.84 0.95 -9.22
C SER A 107 5.08 1.83 -9.37
N GLN A 108 5.45 2.50 -8.28
CA GLN A 108 6.76 3.15 -8.17
C GLN A 108 7.89 2.14 -8.44
N GLU A 109 8.91 2.58 -9.18
CA GLU A 109 10.12 1.79 -9.36
C GLU A 109 10.90 1.72 -8.05
N GLY A 110 11.26 0.50 -7.62
CA GLY A 110 11.79 0.23 -6.29
C GLY A 110 10.68 0.19 -5.25
N ASP A 111 10.37 -1.00 -4.74
CA ASP A 111 9.24 -1.24 -3.81
C ASP A 111 9.46 -0.68 -2.40
N PHE A 112 10.46 0.18 -2.17
CA PHE A 112 10.78 0.64 -0.82
C PHE A 112 9.62 1.41 -0.16
N TYR A 113 8.86 2.19 -0.93
CA TYR A 113 7.75 3.02 -0.41
C TYR A 113 6.36 2.60 -0.90
N GLY A 114 6.28 1.68 -1.87
CA GLY A 114 5.02 1.21 -2.44
C GLY A 114 4.15 2.31 -3.04
N GLY A 115 4.76 3.33 -3.66
CA GLY A 115 4.06 4.47 -4.22
C GLY A 115 3.13 4.12 -5.39
N TRP A 116 2.00 4.83 -5.45
CA TRP A 116 0.93 4.66 -6.44
C TRP A 116 0.96 5.81 -7.44
N ILE A 117 1.38 5.53 -8.68
CA ILE A 117 1.47 6.53 -9.75
C ILE A 117 0.22 6.46 -10.61
N THR A 118 -0.45 7.60 -10.76
CA THR A 118 -1.51 7.83 -11.75
C THR A 118 -1.09 8.97 -12.69
N SER A 119 -1.84 9.24 -13.75
CA SER A 119 -1.60 10.33 -14.70
C SER A 119 -1.52 11.73 -14.06
N LYS A 120 -2.06 11.89 -12.85
CA LYS A 120 -2.01 13.14 -12.08
C LYS A 120 -0.77 13.26 -11.21
N VAL A 121 0.05 12.21 -11.11
CA VAL A 121 1.23 12.15 -10.26
C VAL A 121 2.47 12.20 -11.16
N VAL A 122 3.16 13.34 -11.16
CA VAL A 122 4.30 13.59 -12.05
C VAL A 122 5.60 13.52 -11.24
N GLY A 123 6.58 12.80 -11.78
CA GLY A 123 7.89 12.63 -11.17
C GLY A 123 8.84 13.81 -11.41
N PRO A 124 10.13 13.62 -11.06
CA PRO A 124 10.75 12.34 -10.76
C PRO A 124 10.44 11.83 -9.34
N PHE A 125 10.63 10.53 -9.13
CA PHE A 125 10.42 9.86 -7.84
C PHE A 125 11.69 9.18 -7.37
N LYS A 126 11.91 9.16 -6.05
CA LYS A 126 12.93 8.33 -5.42
C LYS A 126 12.56 6.84 -5.58
N GLY A 127 13.53 5.93 -5.66
CA GLY A 127 13.32 4.47 -5.73
C GLY A 127 13.93 3.81 -6.97
N ALA A 128 13.99 4.52 -8.10
CA ALA A 128 14.68 4.06 -9.30
C ALA A 128 16.21 4.05 -9.12
N PRO A 129 16.97 3.24 -9.89
CA PRO A 129 18.43 3.25 -9.87
C PRO A 129 19.00 4.67 -10.04
N GLY A 130 19.91 5.07 -9.14
CA GLY A 130 20.54 6.40 -9.16
C GLY A 130 19.83 7.49 -8.35
N THR A 131 18.68 7.20 -7.72
CA THR A 131 17.91 8.19 -6.93
C THR A 131 18.11 8.07 -5.40
N LEU A 132 19.03 7.22 -4.95
CA LEU A 132 19.22 6.89 -3.53
C LEU A 132 19.68 8.08 -2.65
N GLY A 133 20.27 9.12 -3.25
CA GLY A 133 20.80 10.30 -2.56
C GLY A 133 19.87 11.51 -2.48
N TRP A 134 18.61 11.38 -2.92
CA TRP A 134 17.60 12.44 -2.86
C TRP A 134 16.93 12.53 -1.49
#